data_AF-A0A6A6QTT1-F1
#
_entry.id   AF-A0A6A6QTT1-F1
#
_cell.length_a   1.000
_cell.length_b   1.000
_cell.length_c   1.000
_cell.angle_alpha   90.00
_cell.angle_beta   90.00
_cell.angle_gamma   90.00
#
_symmetry.space_group_name_H-M   'P 1'
#
loop_
_entity.id
_entity.type
_entity.pdbx_description
1 polymer ?
#
loop_
_entity_poly.entity_id
_entity_poly.type
_entity_poly.pdbx_seq_one_letter_code
_entity_poly.pdbx_strand_id
1 'polypeptide(L)'
;MSAHRIDAIPAQPWALAKARYTEDLSDEEQSLFETATLDNIFYRASAAEKKHKAESKTRAVHEKMRPLLEAVEDYGKAMDVYANTYSLALAPIWGSIRVLLQYASDFGKYYEKIVDILARIGDVLPRFRIYERLFPDHTRLVLALADAYLDIIKFCTDAKAVFTAGKNSRKPFKIIWKPFSKRFDAYLYQFRRHQKEVEKEAGVSHMIESKQEREMEQANRELQERNMKKEMRRQVLTRLSTGEYQANHNRARCVRIDGTGEWVLSHPSFTAWLQDSKSGCFCCFGIPGSGKTVLASAIIDSLLVRDTDNEAVVAYYYCDYANPTTLEMGTIIGSLVRQLIEKLEPEITDQLEEEVNKCYETVSPNLICGGLTKLLHRFIDQSKSVFFVLDGIDELSRRNQSELHRIVSETIDHNNCAVKVFLTSRREERLIRKLFAEYSSIDMSDTQNQTQISQYIRCTIEGRIKSEELRIRDPDLKDEIIIALVNGAKDM
;
A
#
# COMPACT_ATOMS: atom_id res chain seq x y z
N MET A 1 -14.24 15.26 2.64
CA MET A 1 -14.74 16.41 1.85
C MET A 1 -13.75 16.71 0.73
N SER A 2 -14.06 16.23 -0.48
CA SER A 2 -13.76 16.88 -1.77
C SER A 2 -14.10 15.84 -2.84
N ALA A 3 -15.35 15.92 -3.29
CA ALA A 3 -15.82 15.18 -4.44
C ALA A 3 -15.05 15.68 -5.66
N HIS A 4 -14.12 14.86 -6.18
CA HIS A 4 -13.61 15.08 -7.51
C HIS A 4 -14.72 14.74 -8.49
N ARG A 5 -15.19 15.81 -9.15
CA ARG A 5 -16.10 15.81 -10.28
C ARG A 5 -15.70 14.71 -11.24
N ILE A 6 -16.55 13.70 -11.32
CA ILE A 6 -16.78 12.94 -12.54
C ILE A 6 -17.27 14.00 -13.53
N ASP A 7 -16.37 14.52 -14.36
CA ASP A 7 -16.78 15.26 -15.54
C ASP A 7 -17.61 14.27 -16.35
N ALA A 8 -18.93 14.48 -16.29
CA ALA A 8 -19.91 13.70 -17.02
C ALA A 8 -19.50 13.71 -18.48
N ILE A 9 -19.02 12.55 -18.97
CA ILE A 9 -18.78 12.31 -20.39
C ILE A 9 -20.06 12.77 -21.10
N PRO A 10 -19.97 13.76 -22.01
CA PRO A 10 -21.16 14.44 -22.46
C PRO A 10 -22.09 13.43 -23.09
N ALA A 11 -23.36 13.55 -22.71
CA ALA A 11 -24.48 12.97 -23.41
C ALA A 11 -24.37 13.28 -24.91
N GLN A 12 -23.77 12.32 -25.59
CA GLN A 12 -24.23 11.70 -26.80
C GLN A 12 -23.86 12.36 -28.15
N PRO A 13 -22.75 11.90 -28.75
CA PRO A 13 -22.66 11.76 -30.22
C PRO A 13 -23.93 11.12 -30.80
N TRP A 14 -24.55 10.22 -30.01
CA TRP A 14 -25.83 9.59 -30.27
C TRP A 14 -27.07 10.54 -30.25
N ALA A 15 -27.19 11.49 -29.32
CA ALA A 15 -28.30 12.44 -29.28
C ALA A 15 -28.15 13.40 -30.46
N LEU A 16 -26.91 13.75 -30.80
CA LEU A 16 -26.60 14.55 -31.97
C LEU A 16 -26.92 13.81 -33.29
N ALA A 17 -26.57 12.52 -33.38
CA ALA A 17 -26.90 11.66 -34.52
C ALA A 17 -28.42 11.43 -34.65
N LYS A 18 -29.10 11.14 -33.54
CA LYS A 18 -30.54 10.96 -33.45
C LYS A 18 -31.29 12.24 -33.79
N ALA A 19 -30.92 13.38 -33.19
CA ALA A 19 -31.53 14.68 -33.44
C ALA A 19 -31.45 15.08 -34.92
N ARG A 20 -30.27 14.91 -35.53
CA ARG A 20 -30.06 15.14 -36.98
C ARG A 20 -30.90 14.24 -37.88
N TYR A 21 -31.24 13.03 -37.44
CA TYR A 21 -32.06 12.09 -38.22
C TYR A 21 -33.56 12.35 -38.07
N THR A 22 -34.01 12.76 -36.88
CA THR A 22 -35.43 13.00 -36.59
C THR A 22 -35.96 14.33 -37.13
N GLU A 23 -35.08 15.27 -37.50
CA GLU A 23 -35.46 16.62 -37.96
C GLU A 23 -36.23 16.62 -39.30
N ASP A 24 -36.07 15.57 -40.12
CA ASP A 24 -36.65 15.47 -41.48
C ASP A 24 -37.81 14.44 -41.60
N LEU A 25 -38.35 13.92 -40.49
CA LEU A 25 -39.42 12.91 -40.50
C LEU A 25 -40.83 13.55 -40.45
N SER A 26 -41.80 12.98 -41.16
CA SER A 26 -43.22 13.32 -41.00
C SER A 26 -43.83 12.67 -39.75
N ASP A 27 -44.98 13.18 -39.26
CA ASP A 27 -45.62 12.70 -38.01
C ASP A 27 -45.91 11.18 -38.01
N GLU A 28 -46.31 10.60 -39.15
CA GLU A 28 -46.49 9.15 -39.31
C GLU A 28 -45.17 8.38 -39.23
N GLU A 29 -44.09 8.96 -39.74
CA GLU A 29 -42.76 8.36 -39.77
C GLU A 29 -42.03 8.48 -38.43
N GLN A 30 -42.31 9.54 -37.70
CA GLN A 30 -41.85 9.77 -36.33
C GLN A 30 -42.55 8.78 -35.38
N SER A 31 -43.86 8.58 -35.55
CA SER A 31 -44.61 7.50 -34.88
C SER A 31 -44.05 6.11 -35.22
N LEU A 32 -43.76 5.81 -36.49
CA LEU A 32 -43.14 4.54 -36.91
C LEU A 32 -41.72 4.33 -36.36
N PHE A 33 -40.97 5.42 -36.18
CA PHE A 33 -39.63 5.42 -35.62
C PHE A 33 -39.64 5.21 -34.10
N GLU A 34 -40.62 5.78 -33.39
CA GLU A 34 -40.77 5.68 -31.93
C GLU A 34 -41.48 4.37 -31.49
N THR A 35 -42.41 3.85 -32.30
CA THR A 35 -43.20 2.63 -32.00
C THR A 35 -42.61 1.34 -32.59
N ALA A 36 -41.40 1.41 -33.14
CA ALA A 36 -40.80 0.31 -33.87
C ALA A 36 -40.44 -0.88 -32.94
N THR A 37 -41.35 -1.86 -32.80
CA THR A 37 -41.12 -3.14 -32.09
C THR A 37 -40.92 -4.32 -33.05
N LEU A 38 -40.10 -5.31 -32.68
CA LEU A 38 -39.70 -6.43 -33.53
C LEU A 38 -40.91 -7.19 -34.15
N ASP A 39 -41.97 -7.43 -33.38
CA ASP A 39 -43.21 -8.11 -33.82
C ASP A 39 -43.88 -7.42 -35.01
N ASN A 40 -43.95 -6.09 -34.98
CA ASN A 40 -44.61 -5.34 -36.03
C ASN A 40 -43.74 -5.27 -37.31
N ILE A 41 -42.41 -5.54 -37.22
CA ILE A 41 -41.50 -5.67 -38.39
C ILE A 41 -41.80 -6.97 -39.09
N PHE A 42 -41.82 -8.03 -38.29
CA PHE A 42 -41.89 -9.41 -38.75
C PHE A 42 -43.25 -9.69 -39.39
N TYR A 43 -44.33 -9.20 -38.78
CA TYR A 43 -45.69 -9.35 -39.32
C TYR A 43 -45.85 -8.71 -40.71
N ARG A 44 -45.25 -7.53 -40.94
CA ARG A 44 -45.36 -6.82 -42.21
C ARG A 44 -44.38 -7.31 -43.27
N ALA A 45 -43.15 -7.68 -42.88
CA ALA A 45 -42.19 -8.33 -43.78
C ALA A 45 -42.72 -9.69 -44.26
N SER A 46 -43.32 -10.48 -43.36
CA SER A 46 -43.95 -11.77 -43.69
C SER A 46 -45.26 -11.60 -44.47
N ALA A 47 -46.03 -10.52 -44.25
CA ALA A 47 -47.20 -10.19 -45.06
C ALA A 47 -46.81 -9.72 -46.48
N ALA A 48 -45.75 -8.90 -46.61
CA ALA A 48 -45.18 -8.51 -47.90
C ALA A 48 -44.58 -9.72 -48.64
N GLU A 49 -43.96 -10.65 -47.91
CA GLU A 49 -43.48 -11.95 -48.40
C GLU A 49 -44.61 -12.83 -48.92
N LYS A 50 -45.74 -12.97 -48.19
CA LYS A 50 -46.93 -13.70 -48.67
C LYS A 50 -47.51 -13.10 -49.97
N LYS A 51 -47.43 -11.78 -50.12
CA LYS A 51 -47.87 -11.06 -51.33
C LYS A 51 -46.90 -11.29 -52.50
N HIS A 52 -45.58 -11.28 -52.26
CA HIS A 52 -44.55 -11.60 -53.24
C HIS A 52 -44.49 -13.08 -53.64
N LYS A 53 -44.95 -13.99 -52.76
CA LYS A 53 -45.12 -15.42 -53.04
C LYS A 53 -46.11 -15.70 -54.18
N ALA A 54 -47.06 -14.77 -54.42
CA ALA A 54 -48.09 -14.89 -55.45
C ALA A 54 -47.65 -14.31 -56.82
N GLU A 55 -46.68 -13.39 -56.86
CA GLU A 55 -46.23 -12.69 -58.07
C GLU A 55 -44.75 -13.02 -58.43
N SER A 56 -44.53 -14.26 -58.86
CA SER A 56 -43.45 -14.79 -59.73
C SER A 56 -42.02 -14.17 -59.76
N LYS A 57 -41.01 -15.07 -59.60
CA LYS A 57 -39.56 -15.01 -59.97
C LYS A 57 -38.48 -14.69 -58.91
N THR A 58 -38.67 -14.97 -57.63
CA THR A 58 -37.65 -14.71 -56.58
C THR A 58 -37.26 -15.93 -55.71
N ARG A 59 -37.22 -17.14 -56.28
CA ARG A 59 -36.76 -18.36 -55.56
C ARG A 59 -35.26 -18.33 -55.17
N ALA A 60 -34.42 -17.64 -55.95
CA ALA A 60 -32.98 -17.46 -55.66
C ALA A 60 -32.72 -16.43 -54.55
N VAL A 61 -33.67 -15.52 -54.31
CA VAL A 61 -33.62 -14.52 -53.23
C VAL A 61 -33.87 -15.19 -51.89
N HIS A 62 -34.80 -16.16 -51.85
CA HIS A 62 -35.11 -16.95 -50.66
C HIS A 62 -33.91 -17.77 -50.14
N GLU A 63 -33.11 -18.39 -51.02
CA GLU A 63 -31.92 -19.13 -50.57
C GLU A 63 -30.78 -18.24 -50.07
N LYS A 64 -30.66 -17.01 -50.57
CA LYS A 64 -29.65 -16.03 -50.11
C LYS A 64 -30.07 -15.28 -48.85
N MET A 65 -31.38 -15.16 -48.59
CA MET A 65 -31.92 -14.49 -47.40
C MET A 65 -32.05 -15.42 -46.19
N ARG A 66 -32.06 -16.74 -46.36
CA ARG A 66 -32.22 -17.72 -45.28
C ARG A 66 -31.15 -17.61 -44.17
N PRO A 67 -29.85 -17.43 -44.45
CA PRO A 67 -28.85 -17.23 -43.39
C PRO A 67 -29.02 -15.90 -42.65
N LEU A 68 -29.49 -14.85 -43.35
CA LEU A 68 -29.81 -13.55 -42.74
C LEU A 68 -31.08 -13.66 -41.87
N LEU A 69 -32.10 -14.38 -42.32
CA LEU A 69 -33.35 -14.62 -41.60
C LEU A 69 -33.14 -15.52 -40.38
N GLU A 70 -32.38 -16.60 -40.51
CA GLU A 70 -31.98 -17.47 -39.40
C GLU A 70 -31.08 -16.72 -38.41
N ALA A 71 -30.11 -15.93 -38.90
CA ALA A 71 -29.32 -15.04 -38.04
C ALA A 71 -30.18 -13.97 -37.37
N VAL A 72 -31.15 -13.36 -38.04
CA VAL A 72 -32.06 -12.36 -37.47
C VAL A 72 -33.09 -13.00 -36.51
N GLU A 73 -33.46 -14.27 -36.72
CA GLU A 73 -34.43 -15.02 -35.89
C GLU A 73 -33.78 -15.58 -34.61
N ASP A 74 -32.57 -16.14 -34.70
CA ASP A 74 -31.79 -16.57 -33.53
C ASP A 74 -31.27 -15.37 -32.73
N TYR A 75 -30.92 -14.29 -33.42
CA TYR A 75 -30.58 -13.02 -32.79
C TYR A 75 -31.83 -12.35 -32.19
N GLY A 76 -33.00 -12.43 -32.84
CA GLY A 76 -34.28 -11.92 -32.35
C GLY A 76 -34.75 -12.55 -31.04
N LYS A 77 -34.63 -13.88 -30.91
CA LYS A 77 -34.93 -14.61 -29.65
C LYS A 77 -33.98 -14.23 -28.52
N ALA A 78 -32.71 -13.99 -28.83
CA ALA A 78 -31.73 -13.46 -27.89
C ALA A 78 -31.83 -11.93 -27.69
N MET A 79 -32.69 -11.21 -28.42
CA MET A 79 -32.87 -9.75 -28.34
C MET A 79 -34.08 -9.35 -27.50
N ASP A 80 -35.14 -10.18 -27.41
CA ASP A 80 -36.30 -9.94 -26.52
C ASP A 80 -35.90 -9.89 -25.03
N VAL A 81 -34.85 -10.62 -24.66
CA VAL A 81 -34.29 -10.61 -23.30
C VAL A 81 -33.50 -9.32 -23.01
N TYR A 82 -32.98 -8.62 -24.04
CA TYR A 82 -32.01 -7.52 -23.90
C TYR A 82 -32.52 -6.13 -24.30
N ALA A 83 -33.55 -6.01 -25.14
CA ALA A 83 -34.26 -4.75 -25.37
C ALA A 83 -34.86 -4.18 -24.08
N ASN A 84 -35.11 -5.06 -23.11
CA ASN A 84 -35.54 -4.72 -21.75
C ASN A 84 -34.39 -4.28 -20.82
N THR A 85 -33.10 -4.35 -21.24
CA THR A 85 -31.95 -4.06 -20.36
C THR A 85 -31.12 -2.84 -20.75
N TYR A 86 -30.92 -2.53 -22.04
CA TYR A 86 -30.19 -1.30 -22.47
C TYR A 86 -30.72 -0.79 -23.83
N SER A 87 -31.68 0.13 -23.81
CA SER A 87 -32.54 0.45 -24.97
C SER A 87 -32.18 1.71 -25.77
N LEU A 88 -31.18 2.52 -25.37
CA LEU A 88 -31.09 3.86 -25.93
C LEU A 88 -30.40 3.98 -27.30
N ALA A 89 -29.37 3.19 -27.62
CA ALA A 89 -28.51 3.39 -28.81
C ALA A 89 -28.86 2.50 -30.02
N LEU A 90 -29.34 1.27 -29.77
CA LEU A 90 -29.60 0.30 -30.83
C LEU A 90 -31.00 0.44 -31.44
N ALA A 91 -32.02 0.81 -30.65
CA ALA A 91 -33.41 0.82 -31.09
C ALA A 91 -33.67 1.67 -32.36
N PRO A 92 -33.08 2.87 -32.54
CA PRO A 92 -33.31 3.66 -33.74
C PRO A 92 -32.58 3.19 -35.00
N ILE A 93 -31.42 2.54 -34.89
CA ILE A 93 -30.73 1.92 -36.04
C ILE A 93 -31.63 0.83 -36.61
N TRP A 94 -32.17 0.00 -35.72
CA TRP A 94 -33.09 -1.08 -36.08
C TRP A 94 -34.43 -0.56 -36.60
N GLY A 95 -34.97 0.52 -36.01
CA GLY A 95 -36.13 1.24 -36.53
C GLY A 95 -35.90 1.82 -37.93
N SER A 96 -34.70 2.31 -38.22
CA SER A 96 -34.33 2.86 -39.53
C SER A 96 -34.23 1.78 -40.61
N ILE A 97 -33.57 0.66 -40.29
CA ILE A 97 -33.46 -0.52 -41.19
C ILE A 97 -34.84 -1.08 -41.50
N ARG A 98 -35.70 -1.18 -40.48
CA ARG A 98 -37.09 -1.62 -40.62
C ARG A 98 -37.88 -0.76 -41.61
N VAL A 99 -37.90 0.55 -41.37
CA VAL A 99 -38.65 1.48 -42.22
C VAL A 99 -38.15 1.37 -43.66
N LEU A 100 -36.83 1.29 -43.86
CA LEU A 100 -36.26 1.10 -45.18
C LEU A 100 -36.77 -0.18 -45.87
N LEU A 101 -36.72 -1.33 -45.20
CA LEU A 101 -37.15 -2.61 -45.79
C LEU A 101 -38.64 -2.58 -46.19
N GLN A 102 -39.48 -1.92 -45.39
CA GLN A 102 -40.91 -1.74 -45.69
C GLN A 102 -41.16 -0.89 -46.94
N TYR A 103 -40.36 0.16 -47.15
CA TYR A 103 -40.48 1.01 -48.33
C TYR A 103 -39.91 0.34 -49.58
N ALA A 104 -38.84 -0.43 -49.41
CA ALA A 104 -38.16 -1.12 -50.49
C ALA A 104 -38.88 -2.39 -50.97
N SER A 105 -39.75 -2.99 -50.15
CA SER A 105 -40.42 -4.28 -50.46
C SER A 105 -41.18 -4.25 -51.78
N ASP A 106 -41.73 -3.11 -52.17
CA ASP A 106 -42.53 -2.96 -53.39
C ASP A 106 -41.67 -2.84 -54.67
N PHE A 107 -40.34 -2.88 -54.55
CA PHE A 107 -39.39 -2.53 -55.62
C PHE A 107 -38.47 -3.69 -56.07
N GLY A 108 -38.90 -4.94 -55.97
CA GLY A 108 -38.30 -6.12 -56.62
C GLY A 108 -36.76 -6.18 -56.56
N LYS A 109 -36.08 -6.16 -57.73
CA LYS A 109 -34.60 -6.23 -57.81
C LYS A 109 -33.83 -5.12 -57.06
N TYR A 110 -34.48 -4.02 -56.69
CA TYR A 110 -33.88 -2.93 -55.92
C TYR A 110 -33.90 -3.23 -54.42
N TYR A 111 -34.91 -3.97 -53.95
CA TYR A 111 -34.97 -4.54 -52.61
C TYR A 111 -33.79 -5.48 -52.35
N GLU A 112 -33.50 -6.40 -53.29
CA GLU A 112 -32.37 -7.34 -53.19
C GLU A 112 -31.03 -6.63 -52.95
N LYS A 113 -30.83 -5.46 -53.59
CA LYS A 113 -29.59 -4.68 -53.44
C LYS A 113 -29.46 -4.00 -52.08
N ILE A 114 -30.56 -3.58 -51.46
CA ILE A 114 -30.55 -3.02 -50.11
C ILE A 114 -30.26 -4.13 -49.09
N VAL A 115 -30.90 -5.28 -49.26
CA VAL A 115 -30.70 -6.45 -48.39
C VAL A 115 -29.23 -6.91 -48.43
N ASP A 116 -28.59 -6.97 -49.60
CA ASP A 116 -27.16 -7.34 -49.72
C ASP A 116 -26.23 -6.38 -48.97
N ILE A 117 -26.50 -5.06 -48.99
CA ILE A 117 -25.71 -4.07 -48.24
C ILE A 117 -25.94 -4.22 -46.74
N LEU A 118 -27.20 -4.35 -46.31
CA LEU A 118 -27.55 -4.52 -44.91
C LEU A 118 -27.00 -5.82 -44.31
N ALA A 119 -26.96 -6.90 -45.10
CA ALA A 119 -26.34 -8.16 -44.69
C ALA A 119 -24.86 -7.98 -44.35
N ARG A 120 -24.10 -7.30 -45.24
CA ARG A 120 -22.66 -7.03 -45.01
C ARG A 120 -22.39 -6.14 -43.81
N ILE A 121 -23.31 -5.23 -43.48
CA ILE A 121 -23.24 -4.42 -42.27
C ILE A 121 -23.57 -5.29 -41.05
N GLY A 122 -24.61 -6.12 -41.15
CA GLY A 122 -25.09 -7.02 -40.11
C GLY A 122 -24.03 -7.98 -39.59
N ASP A 123 -23.14 -8.48 -40.46
CA ASP A 123 -22.03 -9.38 -40.08
C ASP A 123 -21.06 -8.76 -39.06
N VAL A 124 -20.98 -7.43 -38.99
CA VAL A 124 -20.02 -6.70 -38.14
C VAL A 124 -20.61 -6.35 -36.77
N LEU A 125 -21.93 -6.18 -36.68
CA LEU A 125 -22.62 -5.68 -35.48
C LEU A 125 -22.43 -6.55 -34.22
N PRO A 126 -22.38 -7.90 -34.29
CA PRO A 126 -22.12 -8.72 -33.12
C PRO A 126 -20.78 -8.39 -32.44
N ARG A 127 -19.74 -8.06 -33.23
CA ARG A 127 -18.41 -7.73 -32.71
C ARG A 127 -18.39 -6.37 -32.01
N PHE A 128 -19.11 -5.39 -32.54
CA PHE A 128 -19.27 -4.08 -31.90
C PHE A 128 -19.90 -4.19 -30.51
N ARG A 129 -20.92 -5.04 -30.38
CA ARG A 129 -21.57 -5.32 -29.08
C ARG A 129 -20.59 -5.90 -28.05
N ILE A 130 -19.70 -6.79 -28.48
CA ILE A 130 -18.66 -7.35 -27.60
C ILE A 130 -17.75 -6.23 -27.09
N TYR A 131 -17.34 -5.32 -27.97
CA TYR A 131 -16.48 -4.19 -27.60
C TYR A 131 -17.16 -3.20 -26.67
N GLU A 132 -18.41 -2.84 -26.92
CA GLU A 132 -19.20 -1.99 -26.03
C GLU A 132 -19.31 -2.59 -24.61
N ARG A 133 -19.50 -3.91 -24.52
CA ARG A 133 -19.62 -4.61 -23.24
C ARG A 133 -18.29 -4.72 -22.49
N LEU A 134 -17.20 -4.98 -23.21
CA LEU A 134 -15.88 -5.15 -22.59
C LEU A 134 -15.28 -3.83 -22.16
N PHE A 135 -15.54 -2.75 -22.90
CA PHE A 135 -14.83 -1.49 -22.77
C PHE A 135 -15.79 -0.27 -22.69
N PRO A 136 -16.78 -0.26 -21.78
CA PRO A 136 -17.81 0.77 -21.73
C PRO A 136 -17.27 2.17 -21.40
N ASP A 137 -16.16 2.24 -20.65
CA ASP A 137 -15.58 3.51 -20.17
C ASP A 137 -14.56 4.11 -21.16
N HIS A 138 -14.27 3.42 -22.26
CA HIS A 138 -13.27 3.86 -23.24
C HIS A 138 -13.88 4.82 -24.25
N THR A 139 -13.81 6.12 -23.94
CA THR A 139 -14.43 7.19 -24.74
C THR A 139 -14.11 7.12 -26.24
N ARG A 140 -12.86 6.83 -26.62
CA ARG A 140 -12.45 6.77 -28.04
C ARG A 140 -13.12 5.63 -28.80
N LEU A 141 -13.25 4.47 -28.16
CA LEU A 141 -13.95 3.32 -28.74
C LEU A 141 -15.45 3.61 -28.86
N VAL A 142 -16.06 4.23 -27.84
CA VAL A 142 -17.47 4.65 -27.87
C VAL A 142 -17.72 5.63 -29.02
N LEU A 143 -16.82 6.59 -29.25
CA LEU A 143 -16.89 7.51 -30.39
C LEU A 143 -16.78 6.78 -31.73
N ALA A 144 -15.82 5.87 -31.89
CA ALA A 144 -15.66 5.09 -33.12
C ALA A 144 -16.89 4.20 -33.41
N LEU A 145 -17.48 3.60 -32.36
CA LEU A 145 -18.71 2.82 -32.47
C LEU A 145 -19.87 3.72 -32.93
N ALA A 146 -20.00 4.91 -32.35
CA ALA A 146 -21.03 5.88 -32.74
C ALA A 146 -20.91 6.31 -34.21
N ASP A 147 -19.70 6.54 -34.71
CA ASP A 147 -19.46 6.88 -36.12
C ASP A 147 -19.87 5.72 -37.06
N ALA A 148 -19.53 4.48 -36.71
CA ALA A 148 -19.91 3.31 -37.50
C ALA A 148 -21.43 3.09 -37.52
N TYR A 149 -22.10 3.31 -36.39
CA TYR A 149 -23.56 3.26 -36.30
C TYR A 149 -24.24 4.40 -37.08
N LEU A 150 -23.67 5.60 -37.07
CA LEU A 150 -24.19 6.74 -37.81
C LEU A 150 -24.19 6.50 -39.32
N ASP A 151 -23.19 5.79 -39.86
CA ASP A 151 -23.17 5.42 -41.28
C ASP A 151 -24.38 4.55 -41.68
N ILE A 152 -24.80 3.64 -40.79
CA ILE A 152 -25.97 2.77 -41.02
C ILE A 152 -27.24 3.62 -41.08
N ILE A 153 -27.39 4.57 -40.17
CA ILE A 153 -28.54 5.48 -40.11
C ILE A 153 -28.58 6.35 -41.38
N LYS A 154 -27.45 6.96 -41.76
CA LYS A 154 -27.36 7.78 -42.99
C LYS A 154 -27.71 6.98 -44.23
N PHE A 155 -27.19 5.76 -44.35
CA PHE A 155 -27.57 4.86 -45.43
C PHE A 155 -29.08 4.61 -45.45
N CYS A 156 -29.68 4.31 -44.30
CA CYS A 156 -31.13 4.06 -44.22
C CYS A 156 -31.96 5.29 -44.58
N THR A 157 -31.51 6.48 -44.18
CA THR A 157 -32.15 7.78 -44.49
C THR A 157 -32.21 8.02 -45.99
N ASP A 158 -31.04 8.00 -46.64
CA ASP A 158 -30.91 8.27 -48.06
C ASP A 158 -31.63 7.21 -48.90
N ALA A 159 -31.53 5.95 -48.49
CA ALA A 159 -32.21 4.85 -49.15
C ALA A 159 -33.73 5.02 -49.08
N LYS A 160 -34.28 5.34 -47.89
CA LYS A 160 -35.70 5.60 -47.69
C LYS A 160 -36.19 6.74 -48.59
N ALA A 161 -35.48 7.86 -48.62
CA ALA A 161 -35.85 9.02 -49.45
C ALA A 161 -35.98 8.67 -50.94
N VAL A 162 -35.10 7.80 -51.45
CA VAL A 162 -35.14 7.32 -52.84
C VAL A 162 -36.38 6.48 -53.13
N PHE A 163 -36.77 5.59 -52.21
CA PHE A 163 -37.99 4.78 -52.37
C PHE A 163 -39.26 5.62 -52.22
N THR A 164 -39.29 6.59 -51.31
CA THR A 164 -40.41 7.54 -51.15
C THR A 164 -40.59 8.39 -52.40
N ALA A 165 -39.51 8.97 -52.93
CA ALA A 165 -39.54 9.71 -54.20
C ALA A 165 -39.98 8.82 -55.38
N GLY A 166 -39.62 7.54 -55.34
CA GLY A 166 -40.07 6.53 -56.30
C GLY A 166 -41.58 6.29 -56.30
N LYS A 167 -42.20 6.20 -55.13
CA LYS A 167 -43.66 6.01 -54.98
C LYS A 167 -44.45 7.22 -55.46
N ASN A 168 -43.92 8.43 -55.26
CA ASN A 168 -44.62 9.68 -55.52
C ASN A 168 -44.32 10.31 -56.90
N SER A 169 -43.46 9.68 -57.72
CA SER A 169 -43.00 10.24 -58.99
C SER A 169 -43.61 9.53 -60.20
N ARG A 170 -43.90 10.31 -61.26
CA ARG A 170 -44.33 9.79 -62.57
C ARG A 170 -43.17 9.26 -63.43
N LYS A 171 -41.91 9.42 -62.99
CA LYS A 171 -40.71 8.98 -63.74
C LYS A 171 -40.45 7.49 -63.50
N PRO A 172 -39.89 6.75 -64.49
CA PRO A 172 -39.44 5.37 -64.27
C PRO A 172 -38.45 5.28 -63.09
N PHE A 173 -38.71 4.40 -62.12
CA PHE A 173 -37.90 4.27 -60.89
C PHE A 173 -36.40 4.06 -61.15
N LYS A 174 -36.04 3.41 -62.26
CA LYS A 174 -34.64 3.24 -62.71
C LYS A 174 -33.88 4.57 -62.82
N ILE A 175 -34.56 5.65 -63.21
CA ILE A 175 -33.96 7.00 -63.35
C ILE A 175 -33.67 7.60 -61.97
N ILE A 176 -34.56 7.38 -61.01
CA ILE A 176 -34.44 7.85 -59.61
C ILE A 176 -33.37 7.03 -58.86
N TRP A 177 -33.30 5.73 -59.11
CA TRP A 177 -32.37 4.80 -58.47
C TRP A 177 -30.92 4.95 -58.95
N LYS A 178 -30.69 5.26 -60.23
CA LYS A 178 -29.34 5.24 -60.83
C LYS A 178 -28.34 6.17 -60.11
N PRO A 179 -28.67 7.42 -59.75
CA PRO A 179 -27.79 8.28 -58.96
C PRO A 179 -27.46 7.72 -57.57
N PHE A 180 -28.46 7.16 -56.89
CA PHE A 180 -28.30 6.55 -55.56
C PHE A 180 -27.41 5.31 -55.59
N SER A 181 -27.61 4.42 -56.58
CA SER A 181 -26.80 3.20 -56.71
C SER A 181 -25.31 3.47 -56.92
N LYS A 182 -24.94 4.62 -57.50
CA LYS A 182 -23.53 5.03 -57.64
C LYS A 182 -22.88 5.43 -56.31
N ARG A 183 -23.68 5.70 -55.27
CA ARG A 183 -23.20 6.08 -53.92
C ARG A 183 -23.04 4.89 -52.99
N PHE A 184 -23.44 3.67 -53.38
CA PHE A 184 -23.31 2.46 -52.55
C PHE A 184 -21.89 2.14 -52.15
N ASP A 185 -20.96 2.22 -53.09
CA ASP A 185 -19.56 1.96 -52.81
C ASP A 185 -18.99 2.98 -51.82
N ALA A 186 -19.47 4.23 -51.86
CA ALA A 186 -19.10 5.26 -50.89
C ALA A 186 -19.62 4.95 -49.48
N TYR A 187 -20.87 4.47 -49.35
CA TYR A 187 -21.44 4.05 -48.06
C TYR A 187 -20.69 2.87 -47.45
N LEU A 188 -20.47 1.81 -48.25
CA LEU A 188 -19.72 0.65 -47.79
C LEU A 188 -18.26 0.99 -47.46
N TYR A 189 -17.65 1.92 -48.21
CA TYR A 189 -16.31 2.40 -47.93
C TYR A 189 -16.24 3.15 -46.59
N GLN A 190 -17.17 4.08 -46.33
CA GLN A 190 -17.22 4.81 -45.05
C GLN A 190 -17.45 3.86 -43.87
N PHE A 191 -18.43 2.96 -43.97
CA PHE A 191 -18.71 2.00 -42.91
C PHE A 191 -17.51 1.11 -42.61
N ARG A 192 -16.84 0.57 -43.64
CA ARG A 192 -15.62 -0.23 -43.47
C ARG A 192 -14.47 0.57 -42.86
N ARG A 193 -14.38 1.87 -43.13
CA ARG A 193 -13.39 2.75 -42.51
C ARG A 193 -13.65 2.89 -41.02
N HIS A 194 -14.88 3.17 -40.61
CA HIS A 194 -15.22 3.27 -39.18
C HIS A 194 -15.15 1.92 -38.47
N GLN A 195 -15.50 0.82 -39.14
CA GLN A 195 -15.25 -0.54 -38.63
C GLN A 195 -13.77 -0.73 -38.25
N LYS A 196 -12.84 -0.36 -39.13
CA LYS A 196 -11.40 -0.48 -38.84
C LYS A 196 -10.97 0.38 -37.67
N GLU A 197 -11.52 1.59 -37.54
CA GLU A 197 -11.25 2.46 -36.38
C GLU A 197 -11.79 1.84 -35.08
N VAL A 198 -13.01 1.28 -35.08
CA VAL A 198 -13.56 0.55 -33.93
C VAL A 198 -12.63 -0.59 -33.52
N GLU A 199 -12.19 -1.42 -34.47
CA GLU A 199 -11.30 -2.54 -34.17
C GLU A 199 -9.95 -2.09 -33.61
N LYS A 200 -9.41 -0.97 -34.13
CA LYS A 200 -8.17 -0.36 -33.64
C LYS A 200 -8.33 0.17 -32.22
N GLU A 201 -9.39 0.94 -31.96
CA GLU A 201 -9.65 1.50 -30.63
C GLU A 201 -9.93 0.40 -29.60
N ALA A 202 -10.65 -0.67 -29.97
CA ALA A 202 -10.84 -1.83 -29.10
C ALA A 202 -9.51 -2.53 -28.76
N GLY A 203 -8.60 -2.63 -29.74
CA GLY A 203 -7.25 -3.13 -29.50
C GLY A 203 -6.46 -2.24 -28.53
N VAL A 204 -6.59 -0.91 -28.64
CA VAL A 204 -5.96 0.03 -27.70
C VAL A 204 -6.56 -0.08 -26.30
N SER A 205 -7.89 -0.15 -26.17
CA SER A 205 -8.58 -0.35 -24.89
C SER A 205 -8.10 -1.60 -24.16
N HIS A 206 -7.99 -2.71 -24.89
CA HIS A 206 -7.43 -3.95 -24.35
C HIS A 206 -5.97 -3.78 -23.87
N MET A 207 -5.13 -3.08 -24.63
CA MET A 207 -3.75 -2.82 -24.23
C MET A 207 -3.65 -1.94 -22.97
N ILE A 208 -4.54 -0.95 -22.82
CA ILE A 208 -4.57 -0.08 -21.63
C ILE A 208 -4.91 -0.91 -20.39
N GLU A 209 -6.00 -1.69 -20.46
CA GLU A 209 -6.44 -2.51 -19.31
C GLU A 209 -5.42 -3.60 -18.97
N SER A 210 -4.86 -4.30 -19.98
CA SER A 210 -3.84 -5.32 -19.73
C SER A 210 -2.56 -4.73 -19.13
N LYS A 211 -2.19 -3.49 -19.49
CA LYS A 211 -1.07 -2.79 -18.87
C LYS A 211 -1.39 -2.45 -17.40
N GLN A 212 -2.58 -1.91 -17.13
CA GLN A 212 -3.01 -1.56 -15.77
C GLN A 212 -3.08 -2.79 -14.85
N GLU A 213 -3.58 -3.91 -15.35
CA GLU A 213 -3.61 -5.18 -14.63
C GLU A 213 -2.20 -5.64 -14.25
N ARG A 214 -1.24 -5.63 -15.19
CA ARG A 214 0.16 -5.97 -14.90
C ARG A 214 0.81 -5.05 -13.88
N GLU A 215 0.57 -3.74 -13.98
CA GLU A 215 1.08 -2.75 -13.02
C GLU A 215 0.48 -2.98 -11.62
N MET A 216 -0.81 -3.29 -11.53
CA MET A 216 -1.50 -3.61 -10.27
C MET A 216 -0.99 -4.92 -9.67
N GLU A 217 -0.82 -5.97 -10.46
CA GLU A 217 -0.24 -7.23 -10.02
C GLU A 217 1.18 -7.05 -9.48
N GLN A 218 2.01 -6.30 -10.20
CA GLN A 218 3.38 -6.00 -9.77
C GLN A 218 3.38 -5.21 -8.45
N ALA A 219 2.58 -4.15 -8.35
CA ALA A 219 2.45 -3.36 -7.14
C ALA A 219 1.96 -4.21 -5.95
N ASN A 220 1.04 -5.14 -6.19
CA ASN A 220 0.55 -6.05 -5.16
C ASN A 220 1.64 -7.06 -4.71
N ARG A 221 2.45 -7.59 -5.63
CA ARG A 221 3.59 -8.46 -5.27
C ARG A 221 4.63 -7.70 -4.46
N GLU A 222 5.01 -6.50 -4.89
CA GLU A 222 5.96 -5.65 -4.14
C GLU A 222 5.44 -5.32 -2.74
N LEU A 223 4.13 -5.06 -2.60
CA LEU A 223 3.50 -4.83 -1.30
C LEU A 223 3.52 -6.08 -0.42
N GLN A 224 3.21 -7.25 -0.97
CA GLN A 224 3.28 -8.53 -0.26
C GLN A 224 4.70 -8.82 0.22
N GLU A 225 5.71 -8.67 -0.63
CA GLU A 225 7.12 -8.86 -0.27
C GLU A 225 7.55 -7.89 0.85
N ARG A 226 7.18 -6.61 0.77
CA ARG A 226 7.46 -5.62 1.83
C ARG A 226 6.79 -6.01 3.14
N ASN A 227 5.55 -6.47 3.11
CA ASN A 227 4.82 -6.89 4.31
C ASN A 227 5.43 -8.16 4.93
N MET A 228 5.82 -9.14 4.11
CA MET A 228 6.52 -10.35 4.57
C MET A 228 7.86 -9.99 5.24
N LYS A 229 8.67 -9.13 4.62
CA LYS A 229 9.95 -8.68 5.21
C LYS A 229 9.75 -7.95 6.54
N LYS A 230 8.74 -7.08 6.64
CA LYS A 230 8.40 -6.39 7.90
C LYS A 230 7.97 -7.36 8.98
N GLU A 231 7.13 -8.32 8.63
CA GLU A 231 6.61 -9.31 9.57
C GLU A 231 7.72 -10.24 10.07
N MET A 232 8.59 -10.74 9.18
CA MET A 232 9.75 -11.55 9.56
C MET A 232 10.69 -10.78 10.50
N ARG A 233 11.00 -9.51 10.18
CA ARG A 233 11.78 -8.66 11.08
C ARG A 233 11.14 -8.51 12.45
N ARG A 234 9.82 -8.31 12.51
CA ARG A 234 9.06 -8.22 13.76
C ARG A 234 9.17 -9.52 14.57
N GLN A 235 9.03 -10.67 13.92
CA GLN A 235 9.12 -11.98 14.57
C GLN A 235 10.50 -12.22 15.18
N VAL A 236 11.57 -11.97 14.41
CA VAL A 236 12.96 -12.09 14.88
C VAL A 236 13.22 -11.18 16.10
N LEU A 237 12.86 -9.90 16.01
CA LEU A 237 13.07 -8.94 17.11
C LEU A 237 12.28 -9.33 18.37
N THR A 238 11.03 -9.79 18.20
CA THR A 238 10.17 -10.25 19.31
C THR A 238 10.72 -11.51 19.96
N ARG A 239 11.33 -12.40 19.17
CA ARG A 239 11.95 -13.63 19.69
C ARG A 239 13.18 -13.34 20.55
N LEU A 240 13.96 -12.31 20.20
CA LEU A 240 15.17 -11.92 20.91
C LEU A 240 14.89 -11.24 22.26
N SER A 241 13.90 -10.36 22.32
CA SER A 241 13.53 -9.61 23.53
C SER A 241 12.16 -8.95 23.35
N THR A 242 11.42 -8.75 24.44
CA THR A 242 10.14 -8.01 24.43
C THR A 242 10.32 -6.49 24.26
N GLY A 243 11.54 -5.96 24.37
CA GLY A 243 11.81 -4.52 24.29
C GLY A 243 11.50 -3.76 25.59
N GLU A 244 11.59 -4.41 26.75
CA GLU A 244 11.36 -3.73 28.03
C GLU A 244 12.48 -2.75 28.42
N TYR A 245 13.63 -2.82 27.74
CA TYR A 245 14.79 -1.98 28.03
C TYR A 245 14.47 -0.48 27.86
N GLN A 246 13.67 -0.07 26.87
CA GLN A 246 13.24 1.33 26.72
C GLN A 246 12.34 1.78 27.88
N ALA A 247 11.41 0.91 28.32
CA ALA A 247 10.54 1.23 29.44
C ALA A 247 11.34 1.41 30.73
N ASN A 248 12.34 0.55 30.96
CA ASN A 248 13.25 0.64 32.11
C ASN A 248 14.07 1.93 32.06
N HIS A 249 14.62 2.28 30.88
CA HIS A 249 15.35 3.52 30.71
C HIS A 249 14.48 4.75 30.93
N ASN A 250 13.25 4.77 30.39
CA ASN A 250 12.31 5.86 30.61
C ASN A 250 11.95 6.01 32.10
N ARG A 251 11.76 4.91 32.83
CA ARG A 251 11.54 4.95 34.29
C ARG A 251 12.73 5.58 35.02
N ALA A 252 13.95 5.12 34.72
CA ALA A 252 15.18 5.66 35.31
C ALA A 252 15.39 7.14 34.97
N ARG A 253 15.08 7.54 33.74
CA ARG A 253 15.17 8.93 33.27
C ARG A 253 14.10 9.83 33.91
N CYS A 254 12.87 9.35 34.11
CA CYS A 254 11.78 10.14 34.71
C CYS A 254 12.06 10.55 36.16
N VAL A 255 12.82 9.74 36.91
CA VAL A 255 13.21 10.08 38.29
C VAL A 255 14.50 10.91 38.36
N ARG A 256 15.19 11.10 37.22
CA ARG A 256 16.40 11.94 37.16
C ARG A 256 16.01 13.40 37.27
N ILE A 257 16.70 14.12 38.14
CA ILE A 257 16.62 15.59 38.22
C ILE A 257 17.67 16.20 37.30
N ASP A 258 17.30 17.23 36.55
CA ASP A 258 18.22 17.91 35.63
C ASP A 258 19.50 18.38 36.35
N GLY A 259 20.65 18.15 35.73
CA GLY A 259 21.98 18.40 36.31
C GLY A 259 22.50 17.31 37.26
N THR A 260 21.68 16.30 37.63
CA THR A 260 22.17 15.15 38.41
C THR A 260 22.78 14.06 37.51
N GLY A 261 23.90 13.50 37.95
CA GLY A 261 24.64 12.48 37.19
C GLY A 261 25.51 13.01 36.04
N GLU A 262 25.41 14.30 35.66
CA GLU A 262 26.24 14.88 34.59
C GLU A 262 27.72 14.98 34.96
N TRP A 263 28.03 15.03 36.25
CA TRP A 263 29.40 15.14 36.75
C TRP A 263 30.31 13.99 36.25
N VAL A 264 29.76 12.78 36.04
CA VAL A 264 30.54 11.63 35.56
C VAL A 264 31.04 11.85 34.14
N LEU A 265 30.28 12.58 33.32
CA LEU A 265 30.64 12.88 31.94
C LEU A 265 31.90 13.77 31.87
N SER A 266 32.17 14.51 32.96
CA SER A 266 33.36 15.34 33.15
C SER A 266 34.44 14.69 34.02
N HIS A 267 34.21 13.47 34.52
CA HIS A 267 35.16 12.80 35.41
C HIS A 267 36.38 12.30 34.62
N PRO A 268 37.63 12.63 35.01
CA PRO A 268 38.82 12.34 34.20
C PRO A 268 38.95 10.88 33.77
N SER A 269 38.73 9.93 34.69
CA SER A 269 38.81 8.50 34.37
C SER A 269 37.73 8.05 33.39
N PHE A 270 36.52 8.61 33.48
CA PHE A 270 35.42 8.27 32.59
C PHE A 270 35.66 8.87 31.21
N THR A 271 36.06 10.14 31.14
CA THR A 271 36.40 10.81 29.88
C THR A 271 37.57 10.12 29.17
N ALA A 272 38.61 9.71 29.91
CA ALA A 272 39.73 8.96 29.35
C ALA A 272 39.29 7.61 28.76
N TRP A 273 38.47 6.85 29.49
CA TRP A 273 37.90 5.60 28.98
C TRP A 273 37.01 5.84 27.76
N LEU A 274 36.18 6.88 27.76
CA LEU A 274 35.26 7.18 26.68
C LEU A 274 35.98 7.61 25.39
N GLN A 275 37.09 8.34 25.51
CA GLN A 275 37.88 8.86 24.38
C GLN A 275 38.95 7.89 23.87
N ASP A 276 39.29 6.85 24.62
CA ASP A 276 40.26 5.85 24.18
C ASP A 276 39.74 5.14 22.92
N SER A 277 40.60 4.99 21.91
CA SER A 277 40.28 4.26 20.68
C SER A 277 40.14 2.75 20.87
N LYS A 278 40.69 2.20 21.97
CA LYS A 278 40.64 0.77 22.28
C LYS A 278 39.33 0.37 22.95
N SER A 279 38.93 -0.87 22.76
CA SER A 279 37.84 -1.46 23.54
C SER A 279 38.18 -1.47 25.03
N GLY A 280 37.17 -1.39 25.89
CA GLY A 280 37.38 -1.45 27.34
C GLY A 280 36.11 -1.32 28.17
N CYS A 281 36.22 -1.69 29.45
CA CYS A 281 35.15 -1.60 30.43
C CYS A 281 35.39 -0.46 31.43
N PHE A 282 34.30 0.12 31.94
CA PHE A 282 34.29 1.09 33.04
C PHE A 282 33.22 0.71 34.07
N CYS A 283 33.63 0.50 35.32
CA CYS A 283 32.73 0.07 36.38
C CYS A 283 32.38 1.22 37.35
N CYS A 284 31.11 1.36 37.68
CA CYS A 284 30.62 2.30 38.69
C CYS A 284 30.10 1.54 39.93
N PHE A 285 30.78 1.72 41.06
CA PHE A 285 30.43 1.11 42.34
C PHE A 285 29.83 2.13 43.30
N GLY A 286 28.85 1.71 44.10
CA GLY A 286 28.22 2.60 45.07
C GLY A 286 27.22 1.87 45.98
N ILE A 287 26.87 2.47 47.12
CA ILE A 287 25.89 1.88 48.05
C ILE A 287 24.48 1.85 47.43
N PRO A 288 23.55 1.03 47.93
CA PRO A 288 22.13 1.17 47.59
C PRO A 288 21.64 2.61 47.81
N GLY A 289 20.80 3.14 46.92
CA GLY A 289 20.31 4.53 47.01
C GLY A 289 21.22 5.62 46.42
N SER A 290 22.52 5.34 46.19
CA SER A 290 23.48 6.34 45.66
C SER A 290 23.24 6.85 44.23
N GLY A 291 22.14 6.49 43.57
CA GLY A 291 21.78 7.02 42.25
C GLY A 291 22.50 6.38 41.05
N LYS A 292 23.10 5.18 41.19
CA LYS A 292 23.77 4.46 40.08
C LYS A 292 22.88 4.28 38.83
N THR A 293 21.62 3.90 39.01
CA THR A 293 20.64 3.74 37.91
C THR A 293 20.32 5.07 37.24
N VAL A 294 20.22 6.15 38.02
CA VAL A 294 20.04 7.52 37.49
C VAL A 294 21.27 7.93 36.69
N LEU A 295 22.47 7.61 37.18
CA LEU A 295 23.73 7.85 36.48
C LEU A 295 23.82 7.09 35.16
N ALA A 296 23.48 5.80 35.15
CA ALA A 296 23.43 4.99 33.94
C ALA A 296 22.48 5.61 32.90
N SER A 297 21.31 6.09 33.33
CA SER A 297 20.37 6.78 32.43
C SER A 297 20.96 8.06 31.82
N ALA A 298 21.72 8.85 32.59
CA ALA A 298 22.35 10.08 32.10
C ALA A 298 23.45 9.79 31.07
N ILE A 299 24.23 8.74 31.31
CA ILE A 299 25.24 8.26 30.37
C ILE A 299 24.57 7.80 29.07
N ILE A 300 23.50 6.98 29.16
CA ILE A 300 22.77 6.51 27.97
C ILE A 300 22.24 7.67 27.15
N ASP A 301 21.55 8.64 27.75
CA ASP A 301 21.05 9.82 27.03
C ASP A 301 22.19 10.62 26.39
N SER A 302 23.30 10.82 27.09
CA SER A 302 24.46 11.51 26.53
C SER A 302 25.08 10.76 25.35
N LEU A 303 25.12 9.44 25.38
CA LEU A 303 25.65 8.62 24.29
C LEU A 303 24.71 8.64 23.08
N LEU A 304 23.40 8.52 23.32
CA LEU A 304 22.38 8.59 22.26
C LEU A 304 22.35 9.96 21.56
N VAL A 305 22.62 11.05 22.29
CA VAL A 305 22.73 12.40 21.70
C VAL A 305 24.03 12.57 20.90
N ARG A 306 25.12 11.93 21.32
CA ARG A 306 26.41 11.99 20.62
C ARG A 306 26.43 11.22 19.31
N ASP A 307 25.57 10.21 19.18
CA ASP A 307 25.41 9.41 17.96
C ASP A 307 24.59 10.16 16.88
N THR A 308 24.97 11.40 16.56
CA THR A 308 24.27 12.22 15.55
C THR A 308 24.47 11.71 14.12
N ASP A 309 25.58 11.03 13.86
CA ASP A 309 25.94 10.51 12.54
C ASP A 309 25.56 9.02 12.35
N ASN A 310 24.86 8.42 13.33
CA ASN A 310 24.40 7.03 13.32
C ASN A 310 25.55 6.02 13.09
N GLU A 311 26.74 6.34 13.60
CA GLU A 311 27.96 5.56 13.42
C GLU A 311 28.23 4.63 14.62
N ALA A 312 27.63 4.91 15.78
CA ALA A 312 27.86 4.20 17.03
C ALA A 312 26.58 3.53 17.53
N VAL A 313 26.61 2.22 17.76
CA VAL A 313 25.46 1.53 18.34
C VAL A 313 25.48 1.67 19.86
N VAL A 314 24.49 2.34 20.44
CA VAL A 314 24.29 2.38 21.90
C VAL A 314 23.22 1.37 22.28
N ALA A 315 23.61 0.35 23.06
CA ALA A 315 22.73 -0.67 23.60
C ALA A 315 22.82 -0.71 25.13
N TYR A 316 21.70 -0.90 25.79
CA TYR A 316 21.64 -0.84 27.24
C TYR A 316 20.66 -1.84 27.83
N TYR A 317 20.87 -2.18 29.10
CA TYR A 317 20.03 -3.10 29.84
C TYR A 317 20.03 -2.79 31.33
N TYR A 318 18.91 -3.07 31.99
CA TYR A 318 18.73 -2.88 33.44
C TYR A 318 18.39 -4.23 34.06
N CYS A 319 19.26 -4.73 34.92
CA CYS A 319 18.98 -5.87 35.78
C CYS A 319 18.06 -5.41 36.91
N ASP A 320 16.93 -6.10 37.10
CA ASP A 320 15.95 -5.75 38.12
C ASP A 320 15.52 -7.02 38.89
N TYR A 321 15.91 -7.10 40.16
CA TYR A 321 15.62 -8.24 41.03
C TYR A 321 14.12 -8.47 41.22
N ALA A 322 13.30 -7.43 41.03
CA ALA A 322 11.84 -7.55 41.08
C ALA A 322 11.28 -8.29 39.85
N ASN A 323 12.05 -8.38 38.76
CA ASN A 323 11.70 -9.13 37.56
C ASN A 323 12.76 -10.21 37.25
N PRO A 324 12.57 -11.46 37.72
CA PRO A 324 13.53 -12.55 37.54
C PRO A 324 13.93 -12.83 36.08
N THR A 325 13.05 -12.55 35.11
CA THR A 325 13.35 -12.74 33.68
C THR A 325 14.47 -11.84 33.19
N THR A 326 14.69 -10.69 33.84
CA THR A 326 15.77 -9.74 33.53
C THR A 326 17.14 -10.24 33.98
N LEU A 327 17.18 -11.21 34.89
CA LEU A 327 18.41 -11.75 35.46
C LEU A 327 18.96 -12.95 34.66
N GLU A 328 18.24 -13.39 33.63
CA GLU A 328 18.65 -14.48 32.75
C GLU A 328 19.62 -13.98 31.67
N MET A 329 20.75 -14.68 31.50
CA MET A 329 21.76 -14.31 30.51
C MET A 329 21.22 -14.28 29.08
N GLY A 330 20.32 -15.20 28.74
CA GLY A 330 19.67 -15.23 27.41
C GLY A 330 18.85 -13.96 27.13
N THR A 331 18.16 -13.43 28.15
CA THR A 331 17.39 -12.19 28.04
C THR A 331 18.29 -10.97 27.88
N ILE A 332 19.37 -10.89 28.67
CA ILE A 332 20.34 -9.77 28.58
C ILE A 332 20.97 -9.73 27.19
N ILE A 333 21.60 -10.83 26.76
CA ILE A 333 22.29 -10.88 25.47
C ILE A 333 21.30 -10.74 24.31
N GLY A 334 20.13 -11.40 24.37
CA GLY A 334 19.07 -11.26 23.36
C GLY A 334 18.59 -9.81 23.21
N SER A 335 18.46 -9.09 24.32
CA SER A 335 18.09 -7.66 24.31
C SER A 335 19.18 -6.76 23.71
N LEU A 336 20.46 -7.09 23.91
CA LEU A 336 21.56 -6.36 23.27
C LEU A 336 21.60 -6.62 21.77
N VAL A 337 21.50 -7.90 21.35
CA VAL A 337 21.41 -8.28 19.93
C VAL A 337 20.22 -7.61 19.24
N ARG A 338 19.05 -7.57 19.90
CA ARG A 338 17.88 -6.86 19.40
C ARG A 338 18.18 -5.38 19.09
N GLN A 339 18.82 -4.68 20.03
CA GLN A 339 19.18 -3.26 19.88
C GLN A 339 20.17 -3.03 18.72
N LEU A 340 21.16 -3.92 18.56
CA LEU A 340 22.07 -3.90 17.41
C LEU A 340 21.32 -4.05 16.08
N ILE A 341 20.41 -5.02 15.97
CA ILE A 341 19.61 -5.22 14.75
C ILE A 341 18.68 -4.02 14.49
N GLU A 342 18.08 -3.46 15.53
CA GLU A 342 17.22 -2.27 15.41
C GLU A 342 18.00 -1.05 14.90
N LYS A 343 19.27 -0.89 15.30
CA LYS A 343 20.11 0.23 14.88
C LYS A 343 20.82 0.05 13.54
N LEU A 344 21.36 -1.13 13.27
CA LEU A 344 22.07 -1.43 12.02
C LEU A 344 21.12 -1.63 10.84
N GLU A 345 19.83 -1.86 11.12
CA GLU A 345 18.79 -2.19 10.13
C GLU A 345 19.25 -3.21 9.05
N PRO A 346 19.89 -4.34 9.44
CA PRO A 346 20.35 -5.31 8.46
C PRO A 346 19.16 -5.96 7.77
N GLU A 347 19.37 -6.42 6.53
CA GLU A 347 18.40 -7.28 5.87
C GLU A 347 18.23 -8.57 6.69
N ILE A 348 17.00 -8.82 7.13
CA ILE A 348 16.65 -10.05 7.82
C ILE A 348 16.46 -11.11 6.74
N THR A 349 17.22 -12.20 6.83
CA THR A 349 17.13 -13.35 5.94
C THR A 349 16.51 -14.54 6.67
N ASP A 350 15.94 -15.48 5.93
CA ASP A 350 15.42 -16.74 6.48
C ASP A 350 16.48 -17.47 7.31
N GLN A 351 17.75 -17.38 6.91
CA GLN A 351 18.88 -17.93 7.66
C GLN A 351 19.04 -17.28 9.04
N LEU A 352 18.96 -15.95 9.12
CA LEU A 352 19.07 -15.25 10.41
C LEU A 352 17.88 -15.60 11.32
N GLU A 353 16.68 -15.70 10.77
CA GLU A 353 15.50 -16.14 11.50
C GLU A 353 15.69 -17.56 12.07
N GLU A 354 16.17 -18.49 11.25
CA GLU A 354 16.46 -19.86 11.67
C GLU A 354 17.56 -19.92 12.75
N GLU A 355 18.62 -19.13 12.61
CA GLU A 355 19.70 -19.01 13.61
C GLU A 355 19.17 -18.52 14.97
N VAL A 356 18.30 -17.49 14.96
CA VAL A 356 17.66 -16.97 16.18
C VAL A 356 16.74 -18.03 16.78
N ASN A 357 15.90 -18.70 15.98
CA ASN A 357 14.99 -19.73 16.47
C ASN A 357 15.74 -20.90 17.12
N LYS A 358 16.82 -21.38 16.49
CA LYS A 358 17.70 -22.43 17.04
C LYS A 358 18.31 -22.07 18.39
N CYS A 359 18.64 -20.79 18.60
CA CYS A 359 19.15 -20.33 19.90
C CYS A 359 18.15 -20.61 21.02
N TYR A 360 16.85 -20.48 20.78
CA TYR A 360 15.79 -20.65 21.79
C TYR A 360 15.06 -21.99 21.75
N GLU A 361 15.30 -22.84 20.75
CA GLU A 361 14.82 -24.23 20.73
C GLU A 361 15.60 -25.15 21.69
N THR A 362 16.80 -24.73 22.09
CA THR A 362 17.61 -25.53 23.01
C THR A 362 17.11 -25.42 24.44
N VAL A 363 16.95 -26.57 25.11
CA VAL A 363 16.52 -26.66 26.52
C VAL A 363 17.57 -26.13 27.53
N SER A 364 18.84 -25.95 27.14
CA SER A 364 19.93 -25.57 28.05
C SER A 364 20.23 -24.07 28.00
N PRO A 365 20.01 -23.30 29.09
CA PRO A 365 20.25 -21.85 29.13
C PRO A 365 21.67 -21.41 28.71
N ASN A 366 22.69 -22.24 28.98
CA ASN A 366 24.07 -21.94 28.57
C ASN A 366 24.25 -21.98 27.05
N LEU A 367 23.57 -22.91 26.36
CA LEU A 367 23.71 -23.03 24.90
C LEU A 367 22.95 -21.90 24.19
N ILE A 368 21.79 -21.48 24.76
CA ILE A 368 21.06 -20.27 24.34
C ILE A 368 22.00 -19.07 24.41
N CYS A 369 22.66 -18.86 25.55
CA CYS A 369 23.59 -17.76 25.77
C CYS A 369 24.77 -17.78 24.78
N GLY A 370 25.36 -18.96 24.54
CA GLY A 370 26.46 -19.11 23.58
C GLY A 370 26.08 -18.80 22.14
N GLY A 371 24.89 -19.23 21.69
CA GLY A 371 24.36 -18.91 20.37
C GLY A 371 24.10 -17.41 20.18
N LEU A 372 23.46 -16.79 21.18
CA LEU A 372 23.21 -15.34 21.19
C LEU A 372 24.51 -14.52 21.25
N THR A 373 25.54 -14.99 21.97
CA THR A 373 26.85 -14.33 22.01
C THR A 373 27.51 -14.32 20.63
N LYS A 374 27.40 -15.41 19.86
CA LYS A 374 27.88 -15.44 18.47
C LYS A 374 27.13 -14.44 17.59
N LEU A 375 25.82 -14.35 17.74
CA LEU A 375 25.01 -13.34 17.04
C LEU A 375 25.41 -11.92 17.46
N LEU A 376 25.67 -11.68 18.74
CA LEU A 376 26.15 -10.41 19.27
C LEU A 376 27.45 -10.00 18.57
N HIS A 377 28.47 -10.87 18.55
CA HIS A 377 29.75 -10.59 17.89
C HIS A 377 29.58 -10.34 16.38
N ARG A 378 28.73 -11.10 15.70
CA ARG A 378 28.41 -10.90 14.27
C ARG A 378 27.87 -9.50 13.96
N PHE A 379 27.04 -8.92 14.83
CA PHE A 379 26.50 -7.56 14.62
C PHE A 379 27.45 -6.48 15.13
N ILE A 380 28.27 -6.76 16.13
CA ILE A 380 29.37 -5.87 16.54
C ILE A 380 30.36 -5.70 15.37
N ASP A 381 30.68 -6.77 14.64
CA ASP A 381 31.56 -6.73 13.45
C ASP A 381 31.03 -5.85 12.30
N GLN A 382 29.72 -5.57 12.29
CA GLN A 382 29.08 -4.71 11.30
C GLN A 382 28.99 -3.24 11.76
N SER A 383 29.36 -2.96 13.01
CA SER A 383 29.30 -1.64 13.64
C SER A 383 30.68 -0.98 13.62
N LYS A 384 30.75 0.36 13.50
CA LYS A 384 32.04 1.08 13.64
C LYS A 384 32.49 1.17 15.09
N SER A 385 31.54 1.43 16.00
CA SER A 385 31.74 1.41 17.45
C SER A 385 30.47 0.98 18.16
N VAL A 386 30.60 0.37 19.34
CA VAL A 386 29.48 -0.11 20.14
C VAL A 386 29.65 0.27 21.60
N PHE A 387 28.59 0.83 22.19
CA PHE A 387 28.51 1.16 23.61
C PHE A 387 27.48 0.27 24.29
N PHE A 388 27.92 -0.48 25.29
CA PHE A 388 27.04 -1.26 26.16
C PHE A 388 26.93 -0.60 27.53
N VAL A 389 25.71 -0.39 28.03
CA VAL A 389 25.44 0.12 29.38
C VAL A 389 24.59 -0.88 30.15
N LEU A 390 25.16 -1.56 31.15
CA LEU A 390 24.45 -2.55 31.97
C LEU A 390 24.34 -2.06 33.41
N ASP A 391 23.11 -1.78 33.84
CA ASP A 391 22.82 -1.33 35.21
C ASP A 391 22.45 -2.52 36.10
N GLY A 392 22.96 -2.53 37.35
CA GLY A 392 22.53 -3.47 38.39
C GLY A 392 23.11 -4.87 38.28
N ILE A 393 24.33 -5.05 37.78
CA ILE A 393 24.88 -6.41 37.56
C ILE A 393 25.13 -7.19 38.86
N ASP A 394 25.11 -6.54 40.04
CA ASP A 394 25.12 -7.22 41.35
C ASP A 394 23.89 -8.08 41.61
N GLU A 395 22.77 -7.81 40.95
CA GLU A 395 21.52 -8.55 41.15
C GLU A 395 21.52 -9.92 40.45
N LEU A 396 22.51 -10.16 39.59
CA LEU A 396 22.72 -11.45 38.94
C LEU A 396 23.20 -12.50 39.93
N SER A 397 22.84 -13.76 39.69
CA SER A 397 23.45 -14.89 40.40
C SER A 397 24.97 -14.92 40.18
N ARG A 398 25.75 -15.42 41.14
CA ARG A 398 27.23 -15.53 41.02
C ARG A 398 27.69 -16.24 39.74
N ARG A 399 26.91 -17.22 39.28
CA ARG A 399 27.14 -17.91 38.01
C ARG A 399 26.98 -16.94 36.83
N ASN A 400 25.87 -16.20 36.79
CA ASN A 400 25.59 -15.22 35.74
C ASN A 400 26.56 -14.03 35.79
N GLN A 401 27.00 -13.59 36.97
CA GLN A 401 28.06 -12.59 37.10
C GLN A 401 29.37 -13.06 36.46
N SER A 402 29.76 -14.32 36.68
CA SER A 402 30.97 -14.90 36.09
C SER A 402 30.83 -15.10 34.57
N GLU A 403 29.65 -15.51 34.11
CA GLU A 403 29.35 -15.69 32.69
C GLU A 403 29.29 -14.35 31.94
N LEU A 404 28.68 -13.32 32.54
CA LEU A 404 28.66 -11.97 32.00
C LEU A 404 30.09 -11.42 31.88
N HIS A 405 30.92 -11.60 32.90
CA HIS A 405 32.33 -11.23 32.84
C HIS A 405 33.04 -11.91 31.66
N ARG A 406 32.88 -13.23 31.50
CA ARG A 406 33.46 -13.98 30.37
C ARG A 406 33.06 -13.37 29.02
N ILE A 407 31.76 -13.10 28.83
CA ILE A 407 31.24 -12.51 27.59
C ILE A 407 31.76 -11.08 27.38
N VAL A 408 31.80 -10.26 28.42
CA VAL A 408 32.32 -8.89 28.34
C VAL A 408 33.80 -8.89 27.96
N SER A 409 34.62 -9.72 28.60
CA SER A 409 36.04 -9.86 28.24
C SER A 409 36.22 -10.33 26.80
N GLU A 410 35.51 -11.38 26.39
CA GLU A 410 35.52 -11.86 24.99
C GLU A 410 35.10 -10.78 23.99
N THR A 411 34.13 -9.95 24.35
CA THR A 411 33.62 -8.89 23.48
C THR A 411 34.58 -7.69 23.41
N ILE A 412 35.28 -7.38 24.49
CA ILE A 412 36.30 -6.32 24.52
C ILE A 412 37.55 -6.75 23.74
N ASP A 413 37.96 -8.00 23.87
CA ASP A 413 39.09 -8.59 23.14
C ASP A 413 38.79 -8.81 21.64
N HIS A 414 37.53 -8.62 21.23
CA HIS A 414 37.10 -8.74 19.85
C HIS A 414 37.58 -7.54 19.01
N ASN A 415 38.73 -7.71 18.35
CA ASN A 415 39.53 -6.62 17.74
C ASN A 415 38.95 -5.98 16.46
N ASN A 416 37.71 -6.28 16.07
CA ASN A 416 37.12 -5.77 14.82
C ASN A 416 36.39 -4.43 14.98
N CYS A 417 36.02 -4.05 16.20
CA CYS A 417 35.21 -2.87 16.49
C CYS A 417 35.60 -2.28 17.85
N ALA A 418 35.53 -0.96 18.01
CA ALA A 418 35.75 -0.33 19.30
C ALA A 418 34.51 -0.55 20.20
N VAL A 419 34.66 -1.40 21.22
CA VAL A 419 33.59 -1.74 22.16
C VAL A 419 33.83 -1.11 23.52
N LYS A 420 32.86 -0.33 23.99
CA LYS A 420 32.90 0.34 25.30
C LYS A 420 31.79 -0.21 26.18
N VAL A 421 32.15 -0.81 27.31
CA VAL A 421 31.19 -1.37 28.27
C VAL A 421 31.17 -0.52 29.55
N PHE A 422 30.02 0.00 29.95
CA PHE A 422 29.80 0.63 31.24
C PHE A 422 28.91 -0.26 32.10
N LEU A 423 29.33 -0.52 33.35
CA LEU A 423 28.64 -1.41 34.27
C LEU A 423 28.37 -0.68 35.60
N THR A 424 27.21 -0.92 36.22
CA THR A 424 26.97 -0.48 37.60
C THR A 424 26.81 -1.66 38.55
N SER A 425 27.33 -1.52 39.77
CA SER A 425 27.24 -2.57 40.79
C SER A 425 27.29 -2.00 42.21
N ARG A 426 26.79 -2.74 43.19
CA ARG A 426 27.00 -2.42 44.61
C ARG A 426 28.46 -2.51 45.00
N ARG A 427 28.92 -1.58 45.85
CA ARG A 427 30.31 -1.58 46.32
C ARG A 427 30.69 -2.78 47.17
N GLU A 428 29.73 -3.45 47.81
CA GLU A 428 29.97 -4.62 48.65
C GLU A 428 30.13 -5.93 47.85
N GLU A 429 29.82 -5.94 46.54
CA GLU A 429 29.81 -7.16 45.74
C GLU A 429 31.24 -7.60 45.37
N ARG A 430 31.83 -8.42 46.25
CA ARG A 430 33.24 -8.84 46.16
C ARG A 430 33.57 -9.61 44.89
N LEU A 431 32.64 -10.42 44.38
CA LEU A 431 32.90 -11.22 43.18
C LEU A 431 33.08 -10.31 41.96
N ILE A 432 32.17 -9.35 41.77
CA ILE A 432 32.22 -8.40 40.65
C ILE A 432 33.47 -7.54 40.74
N ARG A 433 33.82 -7.02 41.93
CA ARG A 433 35.07 -6.27 42.12
C ARG A 433 36.31 -7.08 41.75
N LYS A 434 36.32 -8.39 42.05
CA LYS A 434 37.43 -9.27 41.71
C LYS A 434 37.49 -9.55 40.21
N LEU A 435 36.35 -9.83 39.60
CA LEU A 435 36.26 -10.14 38.17
C LEU A 435 36.70 -8.94 37.33
N PHE A 436 36.15 -7.75 37.59
CA PHE A 436 36.42 -6.55 36.81
C PHE A 436 37.59 -5.68 37.34
N ALA A 437 38.49 -6.25 38.15
CA ALA A 437 39.58 -5.52 38.82
C ALA A 437 40.60 -4.90 37.84
N GLU A 438 40.72 -5.46 36.64
CA GLU A 438 41.64 -4.98 35.59
C GLU A 438 41.14 -3.72 34.87
N TYR A 439 39.86 -3.38 35.02
CA TYR A 439 39.23 -2.26 34.33
C TYR A 439 39.18 -1.00 35.18
N SER A 440 39.05 0.14 34.51
CA SER A 440 38.86 1.43 35.20
C SER A 440 37.55 1.41 35.98
N SER A 441 37.57 1.99 37.18
CA SER A 441 36.36 2.09 37.98
C SER A 441 36.26 3.42 38.70
N ILE A 442 35.04 3.75 39.09
CA ILE A 442 34.72 4.85 39.98
C ILE A 442 33.89 4.31 41.14
N ASP A 443 34.19 4.80 42.33
CA ASP A 443 33.35 4.61 43.50
C ASP A 443 32.59 5.92 43.74
N MET A 444 31.25 5.85 43.77
CA MET A 444 30.37 6.93 44.18
C MET A 444 30.72 7.29 45.63
N SER A 445 31.62 8.25 45.82
CA SER A 445 32.14 8.63 47.13
C SER A 445 31.26 9.67 47.81
N ASP A 446 31.33 9.69 49.14
CA ASP A 446 30.50 10.50 50.04
C ASP A 446 30.60 12.02 49.75
N THR A 447 31.75 12.49 49.22
CA THR A 447 31.98 13.93 48.97
C THR A 447 31.32 14.46 47.69
N GLN A 448 31.22 13.66 46.62
CA GLN A 448 30.47 14.06 45.41
C GLN A 448 28.96 13.84 45.58
N ASN A 449 28.56 12.88 46.41
CA ASN A 449 27.18 12.63 46.79
C ASN A 449 26.56 13.84 47.51
N GLN A 450 27.24 14.52 48.43
CA GLN A 450 26.66 15.67 49.14
C GLN A 450 26.18 16.80 48.23
N THR A 451 26.94 17.12 47.16
CA THR A 451 26.54 18.15 46.20
C THR A 451 25.33 17.71 45.39
N GLN A 452 25.31 16.44 44.95
CA GLN A 452 24.20 15.84 44.20
C GLN A 452 22.92 15.71 45.06
N ILE A 453 23.05 15.28 46.31
CA ILE A 453 21.98 15.18 47.31
C ILE A 453 21.41 16.57 47.61
N SER A 454 22.26 17.58 47.79
CA SER A 454 21.81 18.96 48.01
C SER A 454 21.01 19.48 46.81
N GLN A 455 21.50 19.26 45.60
CA GLN A 455 20.79 19.63 44.38
C GLN A 455 19.45 18.89 44.26
N TYR A 456 19.43 17.58 44.52
CA TYR A 456 18.22 16.76 44.49
C TYR A 456 17.16 17.24 45.49
N ILE A 457 17.56 17.49 46.74
CA ILE A 457 16.68 17.98 47.80
C ILE A 457 16.13 19.37 47.46
N ARG A 458 17.00 20.29 46.99
CA ARG A 458 16.59 21.63 46.57
C ARG A 458 15.55 21.59 45.46
N CYS A 459 15.83 20.87 44.38
CA CYS A 459 14.92 20.73 43.24
C CYS A 459 13.60 20.07 43.64
N THR A 460 13.64 19.04 44.49
CA THR A 460 12.43 18.34 44.96
C THR A 460 11.55 19.23 45.84
N ILE A 461 12.15 19.97 46.77
CA ILE A 461 11.43 20.92 47.63
C ILE A 461 10.80 22.03 46.78
N GLU A 462 11.56 22.60 45.85
CA GLU A 462 11.04 23.64 44.95
C GLU A 462 9.92 23.13 44.05
N GLY A 463 10.03 21.90 43.54
CA GLY A 463 8.97 21.23 42.78
C GLY A 463 7.70 21.08 43.61
N ARG A 464 7.81 20.58 44.85
CA ARG A 464 6.66 20.38 45.75
C ARG A 464 6.02 21.68 46.24
N ILE A 465 6.81 22.75 46.37
CA ILE A 465 6.26 24.08 46.65
C ILE A 465 5.45 24.58 45.45
N LYS A 466 6.00 24.43 44.23
CA LYS A 466 5.32 24.84 42.99
C LYS A 466 4.03 24.05 42.72
N SER A 467 4.00 22.76 43.07
CA SER A 467 2.81 21.91 42.92
C SER A 467 1.79 22.04 44.07
N GLU A 468 2.03 22.93 45.03
CA GLU A 468 1.24 23.10 46.27
C GLU A 468 1.16 21.87 47.20
N GLU A 469 1.90 20.79 46.92
CA GLU A 469 2.00 19.62 47.79
C GLU A 469 2.74 19.93 49.10
N LEU A 470 3.61 20.94 49.08
CA LEU A 470 4.34 21.43 50.24
C LEU A 470 4.11 22.94 50.41
N ARG A 471 3.36 23.32 51.44
CA ARG A 471 3.05 24.73 51.74
C ARG A 471 4.03 25.27 52.78
N ILE A 472 5.07 25.96 52.32
CA ILE A 472 6.00 26.70 53.17
C ILE A 472 5.63 28.19 53.12
N ARG A 473 5.33 28.78 54.28
CA ARG A 473 4.99 30.21 54.41
C ARG A 473 6.19 31.08 54.77
N ASP A 474 7.24 30.47 55.31
CA ASP A 474 8.46 31.12 55.78
C ASP A 474 9.65 30.71 54.89
N PRO A 475 10.27 31.65 54.15
CA PRO A 475 11.45 31.38 53.33
C PRO A 475 12.64 30.82 54.13
N ASP A 476 12.83 31.24 55.38
CA ASP A 476 13.97 30.81 56.19
C ASP A 476 13.81 29.33 56.61
N LEU A 477 12.57 28.89 56.82
CA LEU A 477 12.23 27.49 57.10
C LEU A 477 12.53 26.57 55.90
N LYS A 478 12.45 27.07 54.66
CA LYS A 478 12.84 26.31 53.45
C LYS A 478 14.33 25.94 53.53
N ASP A 479 15.18 26.90 53.82
CA ASP A 479 16.62 26.68 53.88
C ASP A 479 17.02 25.81 55.08
N GLU A 480 16.33 25.97 56.22
CA GLU A 480 16.51 25.08 57.39
C GLU A 480 16.15 23.62 57.05
N ILE A 481 15.02 23.38 56.37
CA ILE A 481 14.60 22.04 55.93
C ILE A 481 15.64 21.44 54.97
N ILE A 482 16.13 22.23 54.00
CA ILE A 482 17.17 21.75 53.06
C ILE A 482 18.43 21.35 53.83
N ILE A 483 18.93 22.19 54.74
CA ILE A 483 20.13 21.91 55.53
C ILE A 483 19.92 20.67 56.41
N ALA A 484 18.78 20.56 57.07
CA ALA A 484 18.46 19.42 57.92
C ALA A 484 18.39 18.11 57.13
N LEU A 485 17.76 18.11 55.94
CA LEU A 485 17.67 16.92 55.09
C LEU A 485 19.02 16.54 54.49
N VAL A 486 19.82 17.51 54.03
CA VAL A 486 21.18 17.25 53.51
C VAL A 486 22.06 16.63 54.59
N ASN A 487 22.03 17.18 55.81
CA ASN A 487 22.80 16.66 56.94
C ASN A 487 22.26 15.29 57.42
N GLY A 488 20.95 15.07 57.31
CA GLY A 488 20.27 13.84 57.70
C GLY A 488 20.45 12.68 56.71
N ALA A 489 20.69 12.98 55.44
CA ALA A 489 20.80 11.99 54.36
C ALA A 489 21.95 10.99 54.56
N LYS A 490 23.08 11.41 55.16
CA LYS A 490 24.25 10.53 55.42
C LYS A 490 24.61 9.63 54.23
N ASP A 491 24.66 10.22 53.05
CA ASP A 491 24.96 9.56 51.76
C ASP A 491 23.87 8.62 51.19
N MET A 492 22.65 8.60 51.77
CA MET A 492 21.47 7.84 51.29
C MET A 492 20.39 8.71 50.65
#